data_AF-A0A939JLF0-F1
#
_entry.id   AF-A0A939JLF0-F1
#
_cell.length_a   1.000
_cell.length_b   1.000
_cell.length_c   1.000
_cell.angle_alpha   90.00
_cell.angle_beta   90.00
_cell.angle_gamma   90.00
#
_symmetry.space_group_name_H-M   'P 1'
#
loop_
_entity.id
_entity.type
_entity.pdbx_description
1 polymer ?
#
loop_
_entity_poly.entity_id
_entity_poly.type
_entity_poly.pdbx_seq_one_letter_code
_entity_poly.pdbx_strand_id
1 'polypeptide(L)'
;MNFAFTSLAVVMAAILSTSVSRVLVIPICMVFVPITAKASLLIWLGEYHRSQRAGRGVAKIETRINNHLGEPALFSWESGLSSSGTHMSYPYAATAAYMLSAGVLAHLVGIYFLGETVARFGQTTTVLTVVGAGVYAIALELLFFRFFRSRWRAVRSHHHTQ
;
A
#
# COMPACT_ATOMS: atom_id res chain seq x y z
N MET A 1 10.90 -1.29 -5.55
CA MET A 1 9.87 -0.57 -4.78
C MET A 1 10.27 -0.19 -3.35
N ASN A 2 11.41 -0.66 -2.84
CA ASN A 2 12.05 -0.10 -1.63
C ASN A 2 12.24 1.42 -1.69
N PHE A 3 12.38 2.02 -2.88
CA PHE A 3 12.55 3.47 -3.03
C PHE A 3 11.32 4.28 -2.58
N ALA A 4 10.10 3.82 -2.86
CA ALA A 4 8.87 4.49 -2.40
C ALA A 4 8.66 4.31 -0.88
N PHE A 5 9.06 3.15 -0.36
CA PHE A 5 9.09 2.88 1.07
C PHE A 5 10.05 3.84 1.79
N THR A 6 11.29 3.91 1.32
CA THR A 6 12.34 4.76 1.89
C THR A 6 11.98 6.23 1.75
N SER A 7 11.42 6.67 0.61
CA SER A 7 11.06 8.08 0.43
C SER A 7 9.92 8.51 1.35
N LEU A 8 8.87 7.70 1.54
CA LEU A 8 7.78 8.00 2.48
C LEU A 8 8.29 8.00 3.92
N ALA A 9 9.15 7.05 4.29
CA ALA A 9 9.76 6.99 5.62
C ALA A 9 10.64 8.22 5.89
N VAL A 10 11.49 8.59 4.94
CA VAL A 10 12.39 9.75 5.04
C VAL A 10 11.60 11.05 5.09
N VAL A 11 10.56 11.21 4.26
CA VAL A 11 9.70 12.41 4.30
C VAL A 11 9.01 12.52 5.65
N MET A 12 8.44 11.43 6.17
CA MET A 12 7.79 11.44 7.49
C MET A 12 8.81 11.70 8.61
N ALA A 13 9.98 11.07 8.58
CA ALA A 13 11.04 11.31 9.55
C ALA A 13 11.55 12.76 9.50
N ALA A 14 11.74 13.32 8.30
CA ALA A 14 12.15 14.70 8.11
C ALA A 14 11.11 15.68 8.68
N ILE A 15 9.82 15.46 8.39
CA ILE A 15 8.72 16.26 8.95
C ILE A 15 8.69 16.21 10.48
N LEU A 16 8.97 15.04 11.08
CA LEU A 16 8.96 14.87 12.54
C LEU A 16 10.22 15.40 13.24
N SER A 17 11.36 15.46 12.54
CA SER A 17 12.67 15.82 13.12
C SER A 17 13.10 17.26 12.87
N THR A 18 12.49 17.95 11.90
CA THR A 18 12.89 19.32 11.52
C THR A 18 11.77 20.32 11.76
N SER A 19 12.15 21.54 12.14
CA SER A 19 11.24 22.67 12.31
C SER A 19 10.84 23.27 10.96
N VAL A 20 10.04 22.53 10.20
CA VAL A 20 9.48 23.01 8.92
C VAL A 20 8.24 23.88 9.17
N SER A 21 8.05 24.91 8.33
CA SER A 21 6.85 25.74 8.38
C SER A 21 5.58 24.90 8.25
N ARG A 22 4.60 25.15 9.14
CA ARG A 22 3.30 24.46 9.16
C ARG A 22 2.54 24.59 7.84
N VAL A 23 2.74 25.71 7.14
CA VAL A 23 2.16 25.98 5.82
C VAL A 23 2.61 24.95 4.79
N LEU A 24 3.81 24.37 4.94
CA LEU A 24 4.32 23.30 4.09
C LEU A 24 3.99 21.92 4.64
N VAL A 25 4.13 21.71 5.95
CA VAL A 25 3.91 20.39 6.59
C VAL A 25 2.48 19.90 6.38
N ILE A 26 1.49 20.76 6.62
CA ILE A 26 0.07 20.39 6.54
C ILE A 26 -0.31 19.85 5.15
N PRO A 27 -0.07 20.55 4.01
CA PRO A 27 -0.42 20.02 2.70
C PRO A 27 0.41 18.79 2.32
N ILE A 28 1.67 18.69 2.76
CA ILE A 28 2.48 17.49 2.52
C ILE A 28 1.86 16.27 3.22
N CYS A 29 1.50 16.41 4.49
CA CYS A 29 0.91 15.36 5.31
C CYS A 29 -0.53 15.00 4.89
N MET A 30 -1.33 15.99 4.49
CA MET A 30 -2.76 15.79 4.17
C MET A 30 -3.00 15.35 2.73
N VAL A 31 -2.08 15.65 1.80
CA VAL A 31 -2.31 15.43 0.36
C VAL A 31 -1.17 14.62 -0.24
N PHE A 32 0.06 15.15 -0.19
CA PHE A 32 1.18 14.57 -0.94
C PHE A 32 1.55 13.15 -0.49
N VAL A 33 1.75 12.94 0.82
CA VAL A 33 2.15 11.64 1.37
C VAL A 33 1.04 10.61 1.18
N PRO A 34 -0.24 10.88 1.52
CA PRO A 34 -1.33 9.94 1.28
C PRO A 34 -1.54 9.57 -0.20
N ILE A 35 -1.42 10.53 -1.12
CA ILE A 35 -1.56 10.25 -2.57
C ILE A 35 -0.39 9.40 -3.05
N THR A 36 0.84 9.76 -2.68
CA THR A 36 2.04 9.00 -3.08
C THR A 36 2.01 7.58 -2.54
N ALA A 37 1.55 7.39 -1.29
CA ALA A 37 1.36 6.07 -0.70
C ALA A 37 0.33 5.24 -1.48
N LYS A 38 -0.81 5.83 -1.84
CA LYS A 38 -1.87 5.16 -2.62
C LYS A 38 -1.41 4.83 -4.05
N ALA A 39 -0.74 5.75 -4.73
CA ALA A 39 -0.17 5.51 -6.05
C ALA A 39 0.86 4.36 -6.01
N SER A 40 1.74 4.38 -5.01
CA SER A 40 2.72 3.31 -4.79
C SER A 40 2.05 1.96 -4.54
N LEU A 41 0.97 1.92 -3.75
CA LEU A 41 0.18 0.71 -3.52
C LEU A 41 -0.44 0.14 -4.81
N LEU A 42 -0.93 1.01 -5.70
CA LEU A 42 -1.50 0.57 -6.97
C LEU A 42 -0.44 0.00 -7.92
N ILE A 43 0.73 0.64 -7.98
CA ILE A 43 1.88 0.10 -8.73
C ILE A 43 2.29 -1.26 -8.14
N TRP A 44 2.33 -1.38 -6.80
CA TRP A 44 2.68 -2.62 -6.12
C TRP A 44 1.71 -3.74 -6.42
N LEU A 45 0.41 -3.43 -6.45
CA LEU A 45 -0.63 -4.37 -6.81
C LEU A 45 -0.50 -4.83 -8.27
N GLY A 46 -0.12 -3.93 -9.17
CA GLY A 46 0.18 -4.27 -10.57
C GLY A 46 1.38 -5.22 -10.67
N GLU A 47 2.44 -4.95 -9.93
CA GLU A 47 3.63 -5.80 -9.86
C GLU A 47 3.30 -7.17 -9.29
N TYR A 48 2.56 -7.21 -8.18
CA TYR A 48 2.05 -8.44 -7.59
C TYR A 48 1.29 -9.28 -8.61
N HIS A 49 0.35 -8.67 -9.34
CA HIS A 49 -0.40 -9.37 -10.38
C HIS A 49 0.49 -9.87 -11.53
N ARG A 50 1.54 -9.10 -11.90
CA ARG A 50 2.51 -9.52 -12.90
C ARG A 50 3.31 -10.73 -12.43
N SER A 51 3.84 -10.72 -11.21
CA SER A 51 4.59 -11.84 -10.64
C SER A 51 3.72 -13.09 -10.50
N GLN A 52 2.47 -12.95 -10.08
CA GLN A 52 1.51 -14.07 -10.02
C GLN A 52 1.17 -14.65 -11.41
N ARG A 53 1.21 -13.84 -12.48
CA ARG A 53 1.09 -14.35 -13.86
C ARG A 53 2.34 -15.10 -14.31
N ALA A 54 3.51 -14.57 -14.02
CA ALA A 54 4.79 -15.20 -14.37
C ALA A 54 4.94 -16.55 -13.67
N GLY A 55 4.66 -16.61 -12.36
CA GLY A 55 4.67 -17.86 -11.58
C GLY A 55 3.77 -18.94 -12.19
N ARG A 56 2.54 -18.59 -12.58
CA ARG A 56 1.66 -19.52 -13.30
C ARG A 56 2.25 -20.03 -14.62
N GLY A 57 2.96 -19.19 -15.36
CA GLY A 57 3.65 -19.60 -16.58
C GLY A 57 4.72 -20.65 -16.30
N VAL A 58 5.51 -20.43 -15.25
CA VAL A 58 6.56 -21.35 -14.80
C VAL A 58 5.96 -22.67 -14.30
N ALA A 59 4.93 -22.64 -13.46
CA ALA A 59 4.25 -23.84 -12.98
C ALA A 59 3.72 -24.72 -14.13
N LYS A 60 3.16 -24.11 -15.19
CA LYS A 60 2.71 -24.85 -16.38
C LYS A 60 3.86 -25.50 -17.15
N ILE A 61 5.01 -24.83 -17.23
CA ILE A 61 6.21 -25.37 -17.87
C ILE A 61 6.76 -26.53 -17.04
N GLU A 62 6.83 -26.37 -15.72
CA GLU A 62 7.22 -27.40 -14.76
C GLU A 62 6.36 -28.66 -14.93
N THR A 63 5.03 -28.53 -14.95
CA THR A 63 4.14 -29.68 -15.19
C THR A 63 4.41 -30.35 -16.54
N ARG A 64 4.68 -29.58 -17.60
CA ARG A 64 5.00 -30.15 -18.93
C ARG A 64 6.32 -30.91 -18.95
N ILE A 65 7.33 -30.41 -18.24
CA ILE A 65 8.64 -31.06 -18.11
C ILE A 65 8.51 -32.35 -17.31
N ASN A 66 7.87 -32.30 -16.14
CA ASN A 66 7.59 -33.46 -15.30
C ASN A 66 6.85 -34.56 -16.08
N ASN A 67 5.83 -34.18 -16.85
CA ASN A 67 5.10 -35.11 -17.71
C ASN A 67 5.96 -35.72 -18.83
N HIS A 68 6.89 -34.94 -19.42
CA HIS A 68 7.83 -35.47 -20.43
C HIS A 68 8.85 -36.45 -19.85
N LEU A 69 9.25 -36.24 -18.59
CA LEU A 69 10.21 -37.10 -17.89
C LEU A 69 9.56 -38.32 -17.24
N GLY A 70 8.23 -38.44 -17.31
CA GLY A 70 7.48 -39.56 -16.72
C GLY A 70 7.34 -39.50 -15.20
N GLU A 71 7.86 -38.46 -14.56
CA GLU A 71 7.82 -38.25 -13.12
C GLU A 71 7.06 -36.97 -12.77
N PRO A 72 5.80 -37.07 -12.30
CA PRO A 72 4.92 -35.91 -12.12
C PRO A 72 5.39 -34.90 -11.06
N ALA A 73 6.34 -35.27 -10.20
CA ALA A 73 6.86 -34.46 -9.11
C ALA A 73 8.39 -34.29 -9.13
N LEU A 74 9.04 -34.51 -10.28
CA LEU A 74 10.50 -34.41 -10.37
C LEU A 74 11.01 -32.99 -10.03
N PHE A 75 10.29 -31.97 -10.51
CA PHE A 75 10.49 -30.58 -10.14
C PHE A 75 9.26 -30.02 -9.44
N SER A 76 9.47 -29.28 -8.34
CA SER A 76 8.40 -28.63 -7.56
C SER A 76 8.75 -27.20 -7.13
N TRP A 77 9.54 -26.48 -7.93
CA TRP A 77 10.04 -25.14 -7.62
C TRP A 77 8.90 -24.15 -7.41
N GLU A 78 7.98 -24.06 -8.37
CA GLU A 78 6.90 -23.06 -8.36
C GLU A 78 5.59 -23.67 -7.86
N SER A 79 5.29 -24.90 -8.29
CA SER A 79 4.14 -25.67 -7.79
C SER A 79 4.21 -25.90 -6.28
N GLY A 80 5.40 -26.17 -5.73
CA GLY A 80 5.63 -26.29 -4.29
C GLY A 80 5.35 -24.98 -3.55
N LEU A 81 5.95 -23.88 -4.01
CA LEU A 81 5.76 -22.54 -3.43
C LEU A 81 4.29 -22.06 -3.48
N SER A 82 3.60 -22.37 -4.58
CA SER A 82 2.18 -22.08 -4.78
C SER A 82 1.31 -22.87 -3.81
N SER A 83 1.55 -24.18 -3.68
CA SER A 83 0.76 -25.08 -2.84
C SER A 83 0.85 -24.77 -1.34
N SER A 84 1.99 -24.25 -0.88
CA SER A 84 2.21 -23.84 0.51
C SER A 84 1.56 -22.48 0.87
N GLY A 85 0.92 -21.80 -0.10
CA GLY A 85 0.28 -20.49 0.11
C GLY A 85 1.25 -19.35 0.42
N THR A 86 2.55 -19.64 0.48
CA THR A 86 3.64 -18.72 0.76
C THR A 86 4.15 -18.00 -0.48
N HIS A 87 3.75 -18.41 -1.69
CA HIS A 87 4.15 -17.74 -2.93
C HIS A 87 3.70 -16.27 -2.95
N MET A 88 4.65 -15.39 -2.65
CA MET A 88 4.56 -13.93 -2.72
C MET A 88 3.47 -13.26 -1.85
N SER A 89 2.75 -14.00 -1.00
CA SER A 89 1.68 -13.43 -0.17
C SER A 89 2.20 -12.51 0.94
N TYR A 90 3.19 -12.98 1.72
CA TYR A 90 3.65 -12.29 2.92
C TYR A 90 4.46 -11.00 2.63
N PRO A 91 5.50 -11.01 1.78
CA PRO A 91 6.29 -9.79 1.51
C PRO A 91 5.45 -8.68 0.89
N TYR A 92 4.49 -9.06 0.04
CA TYR A 92 3.61 -8.08 -0.60
C TYR A 92 2.55 -7.53 0.34
N ALA A 93 1.97 -8.37 1.22
CA ALA A 93 1.02 -7.92 2.23
C ALA A 93 1.68 -7.00 3.27
N ALA A 94 2.90 -7.31 3.71
CA ALA A 94 3.66 -6.46 4.63
C ALA A 94 3.95 -5.08 4.01
N THR A 95 4.39 -5.05 2.76
CA THR A 95 4.61 -3.79 2.03
C THR A 95 3.31 -3.00 1.86
N ALA A 96 2.21 -3.68 1.56
CA ALA A 96 0.92 -3.03 1.43
C ALA A 96 0.41 -2.44 2.76
N ALA A 97 0.55 -3.19 3.86
CA ALA A 97 0.21 -2.73 5.19
C ALA A 97 1.02 -1.48 5.56
N TYR A 98 2.33 -1.50 5.31
CA TYR A 98 3.19 -0.36 5.58
C TYR A 98 2.76 0.91 4.82
N MET A 99 2.52 0.81 3.52
CA MET A 99 2.12 1.98 2.71
C MET A 99 0.77 2.53 3.16
N LEU A 100 -0.18 1.66 3.51
CA LEU A 100 -1.48 2.08 4.08
C LEU A 100 -1.26 2.80 5.42
N SER A 101 -0.47 2.24 6.32
CA SER A 101 -0.15 2.85 7.62
C SER A 101 0.56 4.19 7.46
N ALA A 102 1.48 4.34 6.50
CA ALA A 102 2.16 5.60 6.24
C ALA A 102 1.20 6.70 5.76
N GLY A 103 0.25 6.37 4.87
CA GLY A 103 -0.79 7.31 4.44
C GLY A 103 -1.72 7.74 5.57
N VAL A 104 -2.17 6.79 6.39
CA VAL A 104 -3.00 7.07 7.58
C VAL A 104 -2.24 7.92 8.59
N LEU A 105 -0.98 7.58 8.88
CA LEU A 105 -0.16 8.34 9.82
C LEU A 105 0.07 9.78 9.34
N ALA A 106 0.30 9.97 8.05
CA ALA A 106 0.44 11.29 7.47
C ALA A 106 -0.83 12.14 7.67
N HIS A 107 -2.02 11.57 7.45
CA HIS A 107 -3.28 12.27 7.76
C HIS A 107 -3.40 12.63 9.24
N LEU A 108 -3.05 11.72 10.15
CA LEU A 108 -3.10 11.99 11.59
C LEU A 108 -2.18 13.15 11.98
N VAL A 109 -0.95 13.15 11.46
CA VAL A 109 0.03 14.22 11.69
C VAL A 109 -0.46 15.55 11.07
N GLY A 110 -1.03 15.51 9.88
CA GLY A 110 -1.58 16.69 9.21
C GLY A 110 -2.76 17.31 9.97
N ILE A 111 -3.70 16.48 10.44
CA ILE A 111 -4.84 16.91 11.26
C ILE A 111 -4.35 17.48 12.59
N TYR A 112 -3.36 16.86 13.23
CA TYR A 112 -2.76 17.37 14.47
C TYR A 112 -2.18 18.78 14.29
N PHE A 113 -1.32 18.99 13.29
CA PHE A 113 -0.73 20.32 13.05
C PHE A 113 -1.76 21.36 12.62
N LEU A 114 -2.79 20.95 11.88
CA LEU A 114 -3.91 21.81 11.54
C LEU A 114 -4.66 22.23 12.82
N GLY A 115 -4.99 21.27 13.70
CA GLY A 115 -5.65 21.51 14.98
C GLY A 115 -4.87 22.43 15.91
N GLU A 116 -3.56 22.25 16.05
CA GLU A 116 -2.74 23.19 16.81
C GLU A 116 -2.73 24.60 16.20
N THR A 117 -2.78 24.71 14.87
CA THR A 117 -2.84 26.01 14.20
C THR A 117 -4.17 26.70 14.53
N VAL A 118 -5.28 25.96 14.52
CA VAL A 118 -6.60 26.47 14.93
C VAL A 118 -6.61 26.93 16.38
N ALA A 119 -6.06 26.13 17.30
CA ALA A 119 -6.02 26.45 18.72
C ALA A 119 -5.26 27.76 19.01
N ARG A 120 -4.28 28.11 18.18
CA ARG A 120 -3.50 29.36 18.31
C ARG A 120 -4.22 30.59 17.75
N PHE A 121 -4.98 30.45 16.66
CA PHE A 121 -5.60 31.59 15.97
C PHE A 121 -7.08 31.80 16.31
N GLY A 122 -7.75 30.86 16.98
CA GLY A 122 -9.03 31.07 17.66
C GLY A 122 -10.24 31.36 16.77
N GLN A 123 -10.15 31.20 15.44
CA GLN A 123 -11.26 31.49 14.53
C GLN A 123 -12.19 30.28 14.34
N THR A 124 -13.51 30.52 14.36
CA THR A 124 -14.55 29.49 14.17
C THR A 124 -14.47 28.83 12.79
N THR A 125 -14.08 29.60 11.77
CA THR A 125 -13.82 29.11 10.40
C THR A 125 -12.73 28.04 10.35
N THR A 126 -11.72 28.14 11.22
CA THR A 126 -10.64 27.17 11.30
C THR A 126 -11.07 25.82 11.90
N VAL A 127 -12.05 25.80 12.82
CA VAL A 127 -12.59 24.54 13.38
C VAL A 127 -13.29 23.71 12.30
N LEU A 128 -14.09 24.37 11.45
CA LEU A 128 -14.73 23.72 10.30
C LEU A 128 -13.70 23.14 9.32
N THR A 129 -12.55 23.80 9.13
CA THR A 129 -11.45 23.29 8.31
C THR A 129 -10.85 22.00 8.89
N VAL A 130 -10.66 21.91 10.20
CA VAL A 130 -10.15 20.68 10.85
C VAL A 130 -11.15 19.53 10.72
N VAL A 131 -12.43 19.79 10.97
CA VAL A 131 -13.49 18.78 10.82
C VAL A 131 -13.57 18.33 9.36
N GLY A 132 -13.57 19.26 8.41
CA GLY A 132 -13.57 18.97 6.98
C GLY A 132 -12.36 18.15 6.53
N ALA A 133 -11.15 18.49 7.03
CA ALA A 133 -9.93 17.74 6.79
C ALA A 133 -10.00 16.31 7.35
N GLY A 134 -10.57 16.13 8.55
CA GLY A 134 -10.80 14.82 9.16
C GLY A 134 -11.79 13.97 8.35
N VAL A 135 -12.93 14.54 7.95
CA VAL A 135 -13.92 13.87 7.11
C VAL A 135 -13.31 13.48 5.75
N TYR A 136 -12.56 14.38 5.13
CA TYR A 136 -11.83 14.11 3.90
C TYR A 136 -10.87 12.93 4.05
N ALA A 137 -10.01 12.95 5.09
CA ALA A 137 -9.04 11.89 5.34
C ALA A 137 -9.73 10.52 5.53
N ILE A 138 -10.78 10.48 6.36
CA ILE A 138 -11.55 9.25 6.62
C ILE A 138 -12.20 8.75 5.34
N ALA A 139 -12.88 9.62 4.59
CA ALA A 139 -13.54 9.24 3.34
C ALA A 139 -12.54 8.70 2.32
N LEU A 140 -11.40 9.38 2.15
CA LEU A 140 -10.35 8.97 1.21
C LEU A 140 -9.77 7.60 1.58
N GLU A 141 -9.46 7.36 2.86
CA GLU A 141 -8.92 6.07 3.30
C GLU A 141 -9.94 4.95 3.18
N LEU A 142 -11.21 5.17 3.55
CA LEU A 142 -12.26 4.16 3.44
C LEU A 142 -12.52 3.78 1.98
N LEU A 143 -12.66 4.77 1.09
CA LEU A 143 -12.88 4.54 -0.34
C LEU A 143 -11.69 3.79 -0.96
N PHE A 144 -10.47 4.22 -0.66
CA PHE A 144 -9.28 3.58 -1.17
C PHE A 144 -9.12 2.15 -0.62
N PHE A 145 -9.32 1.93 0.67
CA PHE A 145 -9.22 0.61 1.27
C PHE A 145 -10.24 -0.37 0.67
N ARG A 146 -11.49 0.08 0.47
CA ARG A 146 -12.52 -0.73 -0.20
C ARG A 146 -12.12 -1.08 -1.63
N PHE A 147 -11.64 -0.10 -2.39
CA PHE A 147 -11.15 -0.31 -3.76
C PHE A 147 -9.98 -1.29 -3.80
N PHE A 148 -8.96 -1.05 -2.98
CA PHE A 148 -7.76 -1.87 -2.90
C PHE A 148 -8.09 -3.30 -2.49
N ARG A 149 -8.92 -3.49 -1.46
CA ARG A 149 -9.35 -4.83 -1.02
C ARG A 149 -10.14 -5.57 -2.10
N SER A 150 -10.96 -4.87 -2.88
CA SER A 150 -11.67 -5.47 -4.01
C SER A 150 -10.68 -5.99 -5.07
N ARG A 151 -9.74 -5.14 -5.49
CA ARG A 151 -8.74 -5.50 -6.51
C ARG A 151 -7.76 -6.56 -6.02
N TRP A 152 -7.31 -6.47 -4.78
CA TRP A 152 -6.43 -7.46 -4.15
C TRP A 152 -7.07 -8.85 -4.12
N ARG A 153 -8.37 -8.93 -3.77
CA ARG A 153 -9.11 -10.19 -3.80
C ARG A 153 -9.26 -10.73 -5.22
N ALA A 154 -9.56 -9.89 -6.20
CA ALA A 154 -9.67 -10.32 -7.60
C ALA A 154 -8.35 -10.92 -8.13
N VAL A 155 -7.21 -10.35 -7.76
CA VAL A 155 -5.89 -10.89 -8.11
C VAL A 155 -5.64 -12.24 -7.43
N ARG A 156 -6.02 -12.40 -6.15
CA ARG A 156 -5.87 -13.67 -5.42
C ARG A 156 -6.85 -14.75 -5.90
N SER A 157 -8.11 -14.42 -6.18
CA SER A 157 -9.11 -15.42 -6.60
C SER A 157 -8.77 -16.02 -7.97
N HIS A 158 -8.23 -15.22 -8.90
CA HIS A 158 -7.67 -15.75 -10.16
C HIS A 158 -6.46 -16.67 -9.98
N HIS A 159 -5.89 -16.76 -8.78
CA HIS A 159 -4.82 -17.69 -8.45
C HIS A 159 -5.34 -19.02 -7.87
N HIS A 160 -6.56 -19.07 -7.32
CA HIS A 160 -7.10 -20.25 -6.63
C HIS A 160 -8.16 -21.03 -7.43
N THR A 161 -8.75 -20.47 -8.48
CA THR A 161 -9.84 -21.12 -9.23
C THR A 161 -9.38 -21.96 -10.43
N GLN A 162 -8.09 -22.31 -10.56
CA GLN A 162 -7.55 -23.17 -11.62
C GLN A 162 -6.39 -24.00 -11.09
#